data_AF-A0A959DFA2-F1
#
_entry.id   AF-A0A959DFA2-F1
#
_cell.length_a   1.000
_cell.length_b   1.000
_cell.length_c   1.000
_cell.angle_alpha   90.00
_cell.angle_beta   90.00
_cell.angle_gamma   90.00
#
_symmetry.space_group_name_H-M   'P 1'
#
loop_
_entity.id
_entity.type
_entity.pdbx_description
1 polymer ?
#
loop_
_entity_poly.entity_id
_entity_poly.type
_entity_poly.pdbx_seq_one_letter_code
_entity_poly.pdbx_strand_id
1 'polypeptide(L)'
;MRLSIEISAEQHQQIKAMAALQGKSIKDLVLGKVFGDNEKEDQVWNELMVFLRERIAHAESEGISDKTPDQIATDILKRNNAL
;
A
#
# COMPACT_ATOMS: atom_id res chain seq x y z
N MET A 1 -25.68 -11.58 2.82
CA MET A 1 -24.82 -12.79 2.76
C MET A 1 -24.52 -13.22 4.19
N ARG A 2 -24.60 -14.52 4.53
CA ARG A 2 -24.30 -15.05 5.88
C ARG A 2 -23.11 -15.99 5.77
N LEU A 3 -22.01 -15.69 6.46
CA LEU A 3 -20.84 -16.57 6.57
C LEU A 3 -20.95 -17.34 7.89
N SER A 4 -20.98 -18.67 7.83
CA SER A 4 -20.88 -19.54 9.00
C SER A 4 -19.45 -20.07 9.07
N ILE A 5 -18.82 -19.97 10.23
CA ILE A 5 -17.43 -20.37 10.45
C ILE A 5 -17.41 -21.27 11.68
N GLU A 6 -16.82 -22.46 11.56
CA GLU A 6 -16.59 -23.34 12.70
C GLU A 6 -15.27 -22.98 13.37
N ILE A 7 -15.35 -22.71 14.67
CA ILE A 7 -14.18 -22.40 15.51
C ILE A 7 -14.35 -23.10 16.85
N SER A 8 -13.24 -23.48 17.48
CA SER A 8 -13.27 -24.03 18.83
C SER A 8 -13.69 -22.98 19.86
N ALA A 9 -14.15 -23.42 21.03
CA ALA A 9 -14.52 -22.51 22.12
C ALA A 9 -13.33 -21.63 22.58
N GLU A 10 -12.12 -22.18 22.57
CA GLU A 10 -10.88 -21.46 22.89
C GLU A 10 -10.58 -20.38 21.84
N GLN A 11 -10.68 -20.73 20.55
CA GLN A 11 -10.50 -19.78 19.45
C GLN A 11 -11.52 -18.64 19.52
N HIS A 12 -12.78 -18.94 19.86
CA HIS A 12 -13.80 -17.92 20.06
C HIS A 12 -13.46 -16.98 21.22
N GLN A 13 -12.94 -17.49 22.33
CA GLN A 13 -12.47 -16.66 23.45
C GLN A 13 -11.32 -15.74 23.04
N GLN A 14 -10.33 -16.26 22.31
CA GLN A 14 -9.21 -15.47 21.80
C GLN A 14 -9.69 -14.34 20.88
N ILE A 15 -10.56 -14.66 19.91
CA ILE A 15 -11.12 -13.67 18.98
C ILE A 15 -11.92 -12.60 19.75
N LYS A 16 -12.71 -13.00 20.74
CA LYS A 16 -13.47 -12.07 21.58
C LYS A 16 -12.58 -11.12 22.37
N ALA A 17 -11.49 -11.63 22.95
CA ALA A 17 -10.51 -10.81 23.65
C ALA A 17 -9.84 -9.81 22.70
N MET A 18 -9.40 -10.27 21.52
CA MET A 18 -8.80 -9.41 20.50
C MET A 18 -9.76 -8.31 20.02
N ALA A 19 -11.05 -8.64 19.84
CA ALA A 19 -12.07 -7.69 19.40
C ALA A 19 -12.28 -6.59 20.45
N ALA A 20 -12.38 -7.00 21.72
CA ALA A 20 -12.50 -6.07 22.85
C ALA A 20 -11.27 -5.15 22.97
N LEU A 21 -10.05 -5.69 22.80
CA LEU A 21 -8.81 -4.90 22.82
C LEU A 21 -8.76 -3.84 21.71
N GLN A 22 -9.33 -4.13 20.54
CA GLN A 22 -9.39 -3.19 19.42
C GLN A 22 -10.62 -2.27 19.46
N GLY A 23 -11.51 -2.42 20.45
CA GLY A 23 -12.78 -1.70 20.51
C GLY A 23 -13.74 -2.04 19.35
N LYS A 24 -13.53 -3.18 18.69
CA LYS A 24 -14.32 -3.65 17.54
C LYS A 24 -15.29 -4.75 17.97
N SER A 25 -16.39 -4.94 17.24
CA SER A 25 -17.20 -6.14 17.43
C SER A 25 -16.47 -7.37 16.89
N ILE A 26 -16.80 -8.57 17.37
CA ILE A 26 -16.26 -9.83 16.83
C ILE A 26 -16.51 -9.92 15.33
N LYS A 27 -17.68 -9.46 14.87
CA LYS A 27 -18.06 -9.42 13.47
C LYS A 27 -17.08 -8.58 12.66
N ASP A 28 -16.80 -7.36 13.11
CA ASP A 28 -15.93 -6.43 12.35
C ASP A 28 -14.47 -6.89 12.35
N LEU A 29 -14.00 -7.46 13.48
CA LEU A 29 -12.66 -8.04 13.57
C LEU A 29 -12.49 -9.22 12.59
N VAL A 30 -13.47 -10.12 12.56
CA VAL A 30 -13.43 -11.31 11.70
C VAL A 30 -13.58 -10.92 10.24
N LEU A 31 -14.49 -9.99 9.91
CA LEU A 31 -14.65 -9.50 8.55
C LEU A 31 -13.38 -8.81 8.04
N GLY A 32 -12.77 -7.92 8.81
CA GLY A 32 -11.52 -7.26 8.41
C GLY A 32 -10.34 -8.23 8.26
N LYS A 33 -10.30 -9.32 9.04
CA LYS A 33 -9.28 -10.37 8.88
C LYS A 33 -9.52 -11.30 7.69
N VAL A 34 -10.77 -11.65 7.41
CA VAL A 34 -11.14 -12.60 6.35
C VAL A 34 -11.12 -11.93 4.98
N PHE A 35 -11.58 -10.68 4.92
CA PHE A 35 -11.66 -9.92 3.68
C PHE A 35 -10.49 -8.96 3.48
N GLY A 36 -9.60 -8.79 4.46
CA GLY A 36 -8.56 -7.77 4.46
C GLY A 36 -9.14 -6.36 4.64
N ASP A 37 -8.36 -5.42 5.19
CA ASP A 37 -8.62 -3.99 5.00
C ASP A 37 -8.22 -3.64 3.55
N ASN A 38 -8.88 -4.29 2.57
CA ASN A 38 -8.57 -4.15 1.14
C ASN A 38 -8.72 -2.71 0.67
N GLU A 39 -9.54 -1.89 1.33
CA GLU A 39 -9.68 -0.47 0.98
C GLU A 39 -8.33 0.27 1.02
N LYS A 40 -7.46 -0.04 1.98
CA LYS A 40 -6.14 0.58 2.05
C LYS A 40 -5.17 0.01 1.03
N GLU A 41 -5.24 -1.30 0.79
CA GLU A 41 -4.36 -1.96 -0.19
C GLU A 41 -4.73 -1.54 -1.62
N ASP A 42 -6.02 -1.53 -1.96
CA ASP A 42 -6.55 -1.06 -3.24
C ASP A 42 -6.26 0.43 -3.45
N GLN A 43 -6.35 1.26 -2.41
CA GLN A 43 -5.97 2.66 -2.50
C GLN A 43 -4.47 2.82 -2.79
N VAL A 44 -3.60 2.16 -2.03
CA VAL A 44 -2.14 2.20 -2.23
C VAL A 44 -1.77 1.67 -3.62
N TRP A 45 -2.46 0.62 -4.08
CA TRP A 45 -2.27 0.06 -5.40
C TRP A 45 -2.69 1.03 -6.51
N ASN A 46 -3.82 1.71 -6.35
CA ASN A 46 -4.28 2.74 -7.29
C ASN A 46 -3.33 3.93 -7.34
N GLU A 47 -2.84 4.42 -6.19
CA GLU A 47 -1.86 5.51 -6.11
C GLU A 47 -0.56 5.14 -6.84
N LEU A 48 -0.05 3.91 -6.62
CA LEU A 48 1.13 3.41 -7.33
C LEU A 48 0.88 3.32 -8.84
N MET A 49 -0.29 2.82 -9.26
CA MET A 49 -0.64 2.69 -10.67
C MET A 49 -0.74 4.04 -11.38
N VAL A 50 -1.29 5.06 -10.72
CA VAL A 50 -1.33 6.43 -11.26
C VAL A 50 0.09 6.97 -11.43
N PHE A 51 0.91 6.87 -10.39
CA PHE A 51 2.31 7.33 -10.43
C PHE A 51 3.14 6.66 -11.54
N LEU A 52 2.98 5.34 -11.72
CA LEU A 52 3.71 4.62 -12.77
C LEU A 52 3.23 4.98 -14.17
N ARG A 53 1.91 5.19 -14.37
CA ARG A 53 1.36 5.62 -15.66
C ARG A 53 1.90 6.98 -16.09
N GLU A 54 1.97 7.94 -15.17
CA GLU A 54 2.56 9.25 -15.44
C GLU A 54 4.04 9.15 -15.85
N ARG A 55 4.82 8.32 -15.14
CA ARG A 55 6.23 8.09 -15.47
C ARG A 55 6.43 7.42 -16.82
N ILE A 56 5.57 6.48 -17.19
CA ILE A 56 5.62 5.82 -18.50
C ILE A 56 5.29 6.84 -19.60
N ALA A 57 4.21 7.62 -19.44
CA ALA A 57 3.84 8.66 -20.41
C ALA A 57 4.94 9.72 -20.58
N HIS A 58 5.62 10.09 -19.49
CA HIS A 58 6.77 10.99 -19.54
C HIS A 58 7.96 10.37 -20.28
N ALA A 59 8.27 9.09 -20.04
CA ALA A 59 9.36 8.40 -20.73
C ALA A 59 9.07 8.22 -22.22
N GLU A 60 7.82 7.96 -22.60
CA GLU A 60 7.38 7.84 -23.99
C GLU A 60 7.42 9.18 -24.74
N SER A 61 7.13 10.30 -24.06
CA SER A 61 7.06 11.62 -24.68
C SER A 61 8.41 12.36 -24.70
N GLU A 62 9.18 12.32 -23.61
CA GLU A 62 10.47 13.01 -23.51
C GLU A 62 11.68 12.14 -23.89
N GLY A 63 11.48 10.83 -24.01
CA GLY A 63 12.54 9.87 -24.32
C GLY A 63 13.45 9.57 -23.13
N ILE A 64 14.49 8.76 -23.39
CA ILE A 64 15.47 8.36 -22.38
C ILE A 64 16.65 9.35 -22.45
N SER A 65 17.14 9.78 -21.28
CA SER A 65 18.33 10.62 -21.23
C SER A 65 19.59 9.82 -21.60
N ASP A 66 20.41 10.37 -22.50
CA ASP A 66 21.72 9.81 -22.85
C ASP A 66 22.80 10.04 -21.78
N LYS A 67 22.44 10.70 -20.65
CA LYS A 67 23.40 11.01 -19.59
C LYS A 67 23.78 9.77 -18.81
N THR A 68 25.08 9.63 -18.53
CA THR A 68 25.56 8.60 -17.62
C THR A 68 25.18 8.95 -16.17
N PRO A 69 25.11 7.94 -15.27
CA PRO A 69 24.86 8.20 -13.85
C PRO A 69 25.81 9.23 -13.23
N ASP A 70 27.10 9.22 -13.61
CA ASP A 70 28.10 10.19 -13.14
C ASP A 70 27.83 11.62 -13.61
N GLN A 71 27.37 11.77 -14.86
CA GLN A 71 26.97 13.08 -15.40
C GLN A 71 25.72 13.61 -14.68
N ILE A 72 24.75 12.74 -14.38
CA ILE A 72 23.55 13.10 -13.61
C ILE A 72 23.95 13.55 -12.20
N ALA A 73 24.81 12.79 -11.51
CA ALA A 73 25.28 13.15 -10.17
C ALA A 73 26.03 14.49 -10.16
N THR A 74 26.91 14.71 -11.14
CA THR A 74 27.67 15.95 -11.29
C THR A 74 26.75 17.15 -11.55
N ASP A 75 25.73 16.99 -12.39
CA ASP A 75 24.76 18.04 -12.68
C ASP A 75 23.95 18.44 -11.45
N ILE A 76 23.52 17.47 -10.63
CA ILE A 76 22.79 17.75 -9.39
C ILE A 76 23.69 18.46 -8.37
N LEU A 77 24.94 18.02 -8.21
CA LEU A 77 25.90 18.69 -7.31
C LEU A 77 26.19 20.13 -7.75
N LYS A 78 26.32 20.38 -9.06
CA LYS A 78 26.49 21.74 -9.60
C LYS A 78 25.25 22.61 -9.40
N ARG A 79 24.05 22.06 -9.60
CA ARG A 79 22.79 22.78 -9.36
C ARG A 79 22.61 23.17 -7.90
N ASN A 80 22.94 22.27 -6.97
CA ASN A 80 22.78 22.52 -5.53
C ASN A 80 23.84 23.46 -4.96
N ASN A 81 25.04 23.50 -5.53
CA ASN A 81 26.12 24.41 -5.11
C ASN A 81 26.04 25.80 -5.78
N ALA A 82 25.06 26.03 -6.65
CA ALA A 82 24.82 27.31 -7.32
C ALA A 82 23.76 28.19 -6.61
N LEU A 83 23.36 27.79 -5.38
CA LEU A 83 22.51 28.55 -4.45
C LEU A 83 23.33 29.00 -3.23
#